data_AF-H1LYZ7-F1
#
_entry.id   AF-H1LYZ7-F1
#
_cell.length_a   1.000
_cell.length_b   1.000
_cell.length_c   1.000
_cell.angle_alpha   90.00
_cell.angle_beta   90.00
_cell.angle_gamma   90.00
#
_symmetry.space_group_name_H-M   'P 1'
#
loop_
_entity.id
_entity.type
_entity.pdbx_description
1 polymer ?
#
loop_
_entity_poly.entity_id
_entity_poly.type
_entity_poly.pdbx_seq_one_letter_code
_entity_poly.pdbx_strand_id
1 'polypeptide(L)'
;MMCACCGKKKELLESFEELEKDVNICVDCAKLLCKYQDAVKKKNEEDSKKPLDEIKGKKSEKVFDDWFSKFQDRLGVKNTQEDCKK
;
A
#
# COMPACT_ATOMS: atom_id res chain seq x y z
N MET A 1 12.30 11.40 -9.68
CA MET A 1 10.85 11.20 -9.85
C MET A 1 10.14 11.48 -8.51
N MET A 2 8.82 11.70 -8.49
CA MET A 2 8.09 11.99 -7.25
C MET A 2 7.35 10.74 -6.74
N CYS A 3 7.40 10.49 -5.44
CA CYS A 3 6.65 9.40 -4.82
C CYS A 3 5.17 9.77 -4.72
N ALA A 4 4.28 8.98 -5.32
CA ALA A 4 2.83 9.16 -5.28
C ALA A 4 2.24 8.89 -3.89
N CYS A 5 2.96 8.23 -2.98
CA CYS A 5 2.51 7.97 -1.61
C CYS A 5 2.87 9.11 -0.63
N CYS A 6 4.09 9.67 -0.73
CA CYS A 6 4.56 10.69 0.23
C CYS A 6 4.94 12.04 -0.38
N GLY A 7 4.81 12.21 -1.69
CA GLY A 7 5.20 13.41 -2.41
C GLY A 7 6.70 13.71 -2.41
N LYS A 8 7.54 12.85 -1.81
CA LYS A 8 8.99 13.08 -1.77
C LYS A 8 9.60 12.84 -3.15
N LYS A 9 10.39 13.81 -3.62
CA LYS A 9 11.25 13.66 -4.79
C LYS A 9 12.42 12.74 -4.41
N LYS A 10 12.49 11.55 -5.00
CA LYS A 10 13.63 10.63 -4.85
C LYS A 10 14.18 10.23 -6.22
N GLU A 11 15.46 9.91 -6.24
CA GLU A 11 16.16 9.37 -7.42
C GLU A 11 15.97 7.86 -7.55
N LEU A 12 15.76 7.16 -6.42
CA LEU A 12 15.46 5.75 -6.35
C LEU A 12 13.98 5.55 -6.00
N LEU A 13 13.22 5.10 -6.99
CA LEU A 13 11.88 4.55 -6.81
C LEU A 13 11.98 3.04 -6.94
N GLU A 14 11.28 2.34 -6.06
CA GLU A 14 11.09 0.90 -6.22
C GLU A 14 9.77 0.72 -6.97
N SER A 15 9.83 0.04 -8.12
CA SER A 15 8.65 -0.52 -8.75
C SER A 15 8.20 -1.68 -7.89
N PHE A 16 7.26 -1.44 -6.98
CA PHE A 16 6.59 -2.52 -6.29
C PHE A 16 5.87 -3.35 -7.36
N GLU A 17 6.14 -4.65 -7.42
CA GLU A 17 5.71 -5.52 -8.52
C GLU A 17 4.17 -5.61 -8.66
N GLU A 18 3.44 -5.30 -7.58
CA GLU A 18 1.97 -5.18 -7.55
C GLU A 18 1.42 -3.77 -7.85
N LEU A 19 2.28 -2.76 -8.03
CA LEU A 19 1.82 -1.43 -8.43
C LEU A 19 1.51 -1.40 -9.92
N GLU A 20 0.43 -0.69 -10.27
CA GLU A 20 0.21 -0.30 -11.65
C GLU A 20 1.41 0.53 -12.16
N LYS A 21 1.72 0.40 -13.45
CA LYS A 21 2.89 1.05 -14.10
C LYS A 21 2.93 2.57 -13.92
N ASP A 22 1.79 3.17 -13.59
CA ASP A 22 1.61 4.60 -13.37
C ASP A 22 1.81 5.04 -11.92
N VAL A 23 1.90 4.11 -10.96
CA VAL A 23 2.07 4.45 -9.53
C VAL A 23 3.53 4.29 -9.12
N ASN A 24 4.20 5.41 -8.97
CA ASN A 24 5.60 5.50 -8.61
C ASN A 24 5.77 5.79 -7.12
N ILE A 25 6.32 4.86 -6.34
CA ILE A 25 6.56 5.08 -4.90
C ILE A 25 8.03 4.93 -4.52
N CYS A 26 8.42 5.57 -3.42
CA CYS A 26 9.77 5.41 -2.88
C CYS A 26 9.88 4.10 -2.08
N VAL A 27 11.12 3.62 -1.92
CA VAL A 27 11.48 2.42 -1.15
C VAL A 27 10.87 2.41 0.27
N ASP A 28 10.79 3.56 0.94
CA ASP A 28 10.15 3.68 2.25
C ASP A 28 8.66 3.35 2.21
N CYS A 29 7.95 3.90 1.22
CA CYS A 29 6.51 3.67 1.04
C CYS A 29 6.24 2.22 0.58
N ALA A 30 7.11 1.67 -0.27
CA ALA A 30 7.07 0.26 -0.65
C ALA A 30 7.22 -0.66 0.56
N LYS A 31 8.20 -0.39 1.44
CA LYS A 31 8.37 -1.13 2.70
C LYS A 31 7.16 -1.01 3.63
N LEU A 32 6.56 0.18 3.72
CA LEU A 32 5.33 0.38 4.51
C LEU A 32 4.14 -0.42 3.95
N LEU A 33 3.98 -0.44 2.63
CA LEU A 33 2.94 -1.25 1.97
C LEU A 33 3.14 -2.74 2.17
N CYS A 34 4.38 -3.22 2.04
CA CYS A 34 4.73 -4.62 2.32
C CYS A 34 4.41 -4.99 3.77
N LYS A 35 4.76 -4.13 4.73
CA LYS A 35 4.41 -4.32 6.14
C LYS A 35 2.90 -4.32 6.36
N TYR A 36 2.18 -3.39 5.72
CA TYR A 36 0.72 -3.34 5.77
C TYR A 36 0.11 -4.63 5.23
N GLN A 37 0.53 -5.10 4.05
CA GLN A 37 0.09 -6.35 3.45
C GLN A 37 0.37 -7.55 4.35
N ASP A 38 1.57 -7.65 4.93
CA ASP A 38 1.93 -8.74 5.84
C ASP A 38 1.07 -8.71 7.11
N ALA A 39 0.87 -7.53 7.69
CA ALA A 39 0.02 -7.34 8.86
C ALA A 39 -1.46 -7.68 8.58
N VAL A 40 -2.00 -7.25 7.43
CA VAL A 40 -3.36 -7.59 6.99
C VAL A 40 -3.49 -9.10 6.75
N LYS A 41 -2.53 -9.73 6.06
CA LYS A 41 -2.50 -11.19 5.84
C LYS A 41 -2.40 -11.95 7.16
N LYS A 42 -1.65 -11.44 8.13
CA LYS A 42 -1.56 -11.98 9.50
C LYS A 42 -2.76 -11.65 10.37
N LYS A 43 -3.79 -10.96 9.85
CA LYS A 43 -4.95 -10.45 10.60
C LYS A 43 -4.56 -9.66 11.85
N ASN A 44 -3.41 -9.00 11.81
CA ASN A 44 -2.93 -8.13 12.86
C ASN A 44 -3.41 -6.71 12.58
N GLU A 45 -4.62 -6.40 13.03
CA GLU A 45 -5.24 -5.10 12.80
C GLU A 45 -4.42 -3.95 13.39
N GLU A 46 -3.85 -4.13 14.59
CA GLU A 46 -2.96 -3.14 15.23
C GLU A 46 -1.70 -2.86 14.38
N ASP A 47 -1.05 -3.92 13.91
CA ASP A 47 0.17 -3.80 13.12
C ASP A 47 -0.11 -3.28 11.71
N SER A 48 -1.33 -3.49 11.19
CA SER A 48 -1.79 -2.92 9.92
C SER A 48 -2.22 -1.45 10.07
N LYS A 49 -2.70 -1.03 11.24
CA LYS A 49 -3.16 0.34 11.49
C LYS A 49 -2.02 1.35 11.41
N LYS A 50 -0.85 1.02 11.97
CA LYS A 50 0.34 1.88 11.92
C LYS A 50 0.76 2.28 10.51
N PRO A 51 1.07 1.34 9.60
CA PRO A 51 1.45 1.69 8.24
C PRO A 51 0.27 2.29 7.46
N LEU A 52 -0.97 1.90 7.73
CA LEU A 52 -2.15 2.51 7.11
C LEU A 52 -2.27 4.00 7.47
N ASP A 53 -2.13 4.35 8.74
CA ASP A 53 -2.20 5.73 9.23
C ASP A 53 -1.05 6.57 8.68
N GLU A 54 0.16 6.00 8.63
CA GLU A 54 1.33 6.60 7.97
C GLU A 54 1.10 6.85 6.47
N ILE A 55 0.40 5.97 5.77
CA ILE A 55 0.09 6.12 4.34
C ILE A 55 -1.01 7.17 4.14
N LYS A 56 -2.08 7.14 4.94
CA LYS A 56 -3.20 8.09 4.86
C LYS A 56 -2.84 9.49 5.34
N GLY A 57 -1.92 9.62 6.30
CA GLY A 57 -1.44 10.91 6.80
C GLY A 57 -0.47 11.61 5.85
N LYS A 58 0.03 10.92 4.82
CA LYS A 58 0.93 11.49 3.82
C LYS A 58 0.13 12.08 2.66
N LYS A 59 0.72 13.08 2.00
CA LYS A 59 0.11 13.78 0.86
C LYS A 59 0.19 12.89 -0.39
N SER A 60 -0.63 11.85 -0.41
CA SER A 60 -0.73 10.90 -1.51
C SER A 60 -1.40 11.54 -2.71
N GLU A 61 -0.99 11.10 -3.90
CA GLU A 61 -1.56 11.49 -5.18
C GLU A 61 -2.86 10.71 -5.45
N LYS A 62 -3.77 11.28 -6.24
CA LYS A 62 -5.07 10.63 -6.53
C LYS A 62 -4.90 9.24 -7.18
N VAL A 63 -3.88 9.07 -8.00
CA VAL A 63 -3.56 7.77 -8.63
C VAL A 63 -3.15 6.71 -7.61
N PHE A 64 -2.47 7.13 -6.53
CA PHE A 64 -2.11 6.23 -5.44
C PHE A 64 -3.34 5.89 -4.61
N ASP A 65 -4.24 6.83 -4.35
CA ASP A 65 -5.44 6.59 -3.55
C ASP A 65 -6.40 5.59 -4.23
N ASP A 66 -6.62 5.72 -5.54
CA ASP A 66 -7.41 4.77 -6.34
C ASP A 66 -6.79 3.36 -6.33
N TRP A 67 -5.48 3.27 -6.59
CA TRP A 67 -4.75 2.00 -6.50
C TRP A 67 -4.76 1.43 -5.08
N PHE A 68 -4.58 2.26 -4.06
CA PHE A 68 -4.55 1.83 -2.66
C PHE A 68 -5.90 1.29 -2.23
N SER A 69 -7.00 1.89 -2.67
CA SER A 69 -8.36 1.38 -2.45
C SER A 69 -8.54 -0.02 -3.07
N LYS A 70 -8.14 -0.20 -4.32
CA LYS A 70 -8.12 -1.51 -5.00
C LYS A 70 -7.20 -2.51 -4.29
N PHE A 71 -6.05 -2.06 -3.81
CA PHE A 71 -5.09 -2.88 -3.07
C PHE A 71 -5.69 -3.39 -1.76
N GLN A 72 -6.37 -2.53 -0.99
CA GLN A 72 -7.08 -2.95 0.22
C GLN A 72 -8.18 -3.98 -0.07
N ASP A 73 -8.92 -3.83 -1.17
CA ASP A 73 -9.92 -4.82 -1.61
C ASP A 73 -9.25 -6.16 -1.97
N ARG A 74 -8.12 -6.14 -2.70
CA ARG A 74 -7.34 -7.33 -3.06
C ARG A 74 -6.75 -8.06 -1.85
N LEU A 75 -6.33 -7.32 -0.83
CA LEU A 75 -5.86 -7.91 0.43
C LEU A 75 -6.97 -8.58 1.24
N GLY A 76 -8.23 -8.45 0.81
CA GLY A 76 -9.35 -9.01 1.53
C GLY A 76 -9.60 -8.29 2.84
N VAL A 77 -9.38 -6.95 2.90
CA VAL A 77 -9.95 -6.11 3.96
C VAL A 77 -11.46 -5.99 3.73
N LYS A 78 -12.13 -7.13 3.81
CA LYS A 78 -13.57 -7.32 3.93
C LYS A 78 -13.75 -7.98 5.27
N ASN A 79 -14.66 -7.45 6.09
CA ASN A 79 -15.18 -8.17 7.24
C ASN A 79 -15.58 -9.59 6.76
N THR A 80 -14.78 -10.60 7.11
CA THR A 80 -15.02 -12.05 7.01
C THR A 80 -15.30 -12.70 5.64
N GLN A 81 -14.63 -13.86 5.47
CA GLN A 81 -14.91 -15.04 4.62
C GLN A 81 -14.49 -15.10 3.14
N GLU A 82 -13.69 -16.15 2.87
CA GLU A 82 -13.56 -16.96 1.64
C GLU A 82 -13.01 -16.25 0.39
N ASP A 83 -12.08 -16.77 -0.39
CA ASP A 83 -11.48 -18.09 -0.56
C ASP A 83 -10.16 -17.84 -1.32
N CYS A 84 -9.06 -18.47 -0.90
CA CYS A 84 -7.87 -18.58 -1.73
C CYS A 84 -7.58 -20.07 -1.88
N LYS A 85 -8.44 -20.76 -2.63
CA LYS A 85 -8.20 -22.07 -3.22
C LYS A 85 -8.57 -21.99 -4.70
N LYS A 86 -7.56 -22.07 -5.56
CA LYS A 86 -7.28 -23.32 -6.30
C LYS A 86 -6.03 -23.18 -7.17
#